data_AF-A0A7V5H113-F1
#
_entry.id   AF-A0A7V5H113-F1
#
_cell.length_a   1.000
_cell.length_b   1.000
_cell.length_c   1.000
_cell.angle_alpha   90.00
_cell.angle_beta   90.00
_cell.angle_gamma   90.00
#
_symmetry.space_group_name_H-M   'P 1'
#
loop_
_entity.id
_entity.type
_entity.pdbx_description
1 polymer ?
#
loop_
_entity_poly.entity_id
_entity_poly.type
_entity_poly.pdbx_seq_one_letter_code
_entity_poly.pdbx_strand_id
1 'polypeptide(L)'
;MKILVEIEESIRISAESIWANKLRAFLATLGVVIGISFVVLMGWAISGLDKALQDSINLIGEDMLYIDKFDWSGGKRWKEIRNRKDITYQQAKQL
;
A
#
# COMPACT_ATOMS: atom_id res chain seq x y z
N MET A 1 -32.89 32.91 -14.55
CA MET A 1 -32.95 33.48 -13.19
C MET A 1 -33.81 32.66 -12.22
N LYS A 2 -34.91 32.02 -12.66
CA LYS A 2 -35.73 31.15 -11.79
C LYS A 2 -34.98 29.98 -11.12
N ILE A 3 -34.13 29.27 -11.87
CA ILE A 3 -33.39 28.10 -11.35
C ILE A 3 -32.49 28.44 -10.15
N LEU A 4 -31.85 29.62 -10.15
CA LEU A 4 -31.01 30.07 -9.05
C LEU A 4 -31.83 30.30 -7.76
N VAL A 5 -33.02 30.88 -7.90
CA VAL A 5 -33.94 31.14 -6.78
C VAL A 5 -34.53 29.84 -6.23
N GLU A 6 -34.92 28.91 -7.12
CA GLU A 6 -35.45 27.61 -6.72
C GLU A 6 -34.40 26.76 -5.97
N ILE A 7 -33.12 26.84 -6.37
CA ILE A 7 -32.01 26.18 -5.66
C ILE A 7 -31.78 26.82 -4.30
N GLU A 8 -31.79 28.15 -4.20
CA GLU A 8 -31.64 28.87 -2.93
C GLU A 8 -32.75 28.49 -1.93
N GLU A 9 -34.00 28.46 -2.41
CA GLU A 9 -35.15 28.07 -1.60
C GLU A 9 -35.06 26.61 -1.16
N SER A 10 -34.66 25.70 -2.05
CA SER A 10 -34.48 24.27 -1.75
C SER A 10 -33.39 24.02 -0.72
N ILE A 11 -32.26 24.75 -0.80
CA ILE A 11 -31.18 24.68 0.18
C ILE A 11 -31.67 25.16 1.55
N ARG A 12 -32.40 26.28 1.57
CA ARG A 12 -32.97 26.85 2.80
C ARG A 12 -33.92 25.87 3.49
N ILE A 13 -34.85 25.27 2.74
CA ILE A 13 -35.82 24.29 3.26
C ILE A 13 -35.09 23.04 3.80
N SER A 14 -34.09 22.56 3.08
CA SER A 14 -33.32 21.38 3.50
C SER A 14 -32.53 21.64 4.78
N ALA A 15 -31.93 22.83 4.92
CA ALA A 15 -31.20 23.22 6.12
C ALA A 15 -32.12 23.32 7.36
N GLU A 16 -33.32 23.88 7.19
CA GLU A 16 -34.31 23.97 8.25
C GLU A 16 -34.78 22.58 8.71
N SER A 17 -34.98 21.65 7.77
CA SER A 17 -35.35 20.25 8.08
C SER A 17 -34.27 19.50 8.87
N ILE A 18 -32.99 19.73 8.56
CA ILE A 18 -31.85 19.17 9.31
C ILE A 18 -31.85 19.69 10.75
N TRP A 19 -32.11 20.98 10.94
CA TRP A 19 -32.16 21.60 12.28
C TRP A 19 -33.40 21.19 13.09
N ALA A 20 -34.52 20.86 12.42
CA ALA A 20 -35.71 20.32 13.07
C ALA A 20 -35.48 18.90 13.63
N ASN A 21 -34.66 18.08 12.95
CA ASN A 21 -34.38 16.68 13.34
C ASN A 21 -32.90 16.44 13.68
N LYS A 22 -32.35 17.23 14.61
CA LYS A 22 -30.93 17.23 14.96
C LYS A 22 -30.34 15.84 15.22
N LEU A 23 -31.04 14.99 15.97
CA LEU A 23 -30.54 13.66 16.34
C LEU A 23 -30.45 12.71 15.15
N ARG A 24 -31.49 12.67 14.30
CA ARG A 24 -31.50 11.81 13.11
C ARG A 24 -30.45 12.26 12.10
N ALA A 25 -30.39 13.56 11.82
CA ALA A 25 -29.41 14.10 10.89
C ALA A 25 -27.98 13.86 11.38
N PHE A 26 -27.71 14.10 12.66
CA PHE A 26 -26.40 13.86 13.26
C PHE A 26 -25.97 12.39 13.16
N LEU A 27 -26.82 11.45 13.57
CA LEU A 27 -26.48 10.02 13.51
C LEU A 27 -26.27 9.52 12.08
N ALA A 28 -27.08 9.98 11.13
CA ALA A 28 -26.92 9.62 9.72
C ALA A 28 -25.61 10.15 9.14
N THR A 29 -25.27 11.43 9.39
CA THR A 29 -24.00 12.02 8.93
C THR A 29 -22.81 11.34 9.61
N LEU A 30 -22.89 11.06 10.91
CA LEU A 30 -21.83 10.37 11.64
C LEU A 30 -21.55 8.98 11.07
N GLY A 31 -22.58 8.22 10.73
CA GLY A 31 -22.43 6.91 10.09
C GLY A 31 -21.68 6.97 8.76
N VAL A 32 -22.05 7.93 7.90
CA VAL A 32 -21.37 8.14 6.60
C VAL A 32 -19.92 8.59 6.80
N VAL A 33 -19.66 9.52 7.71
CA VAL A 33 -18.31 10.03 8.00
C VAL A 33 -17.41 8.89 8.51
N ILE A 34 -17.90 8.09 9.45
CA ILE A 34 -17.16 6.94 9.98
C ILE A 34 -16.88 5.94 8.85
N GLY A 35 -17.88 5.61 8.03
CA GLY A 35 -17.72 4.67 6.91
C GLY A 35 -16.64 5.11 5.92
N ILE A 36 -16.70 6.35 5.44
CA ILE A 36 -15.70 6.89 4.51
C ILE A 36 -14.31 6.95 5.17
N SER A 37 -14.24 7.36 6.43
CA SER A 37 -12.97 7.45 7.16
C SER A 37 -12.29 6.08 7.28
N PHE A 38 -13.03 5.01 7.58
CA PHE A 38 -12.48 3.65 7.64
C PHE A 38 -11.91 3.20 6.31
N VAL A 39 -12.61 3.44 5.20
CA VAL A 39 -12.13 3.06 3.86
C VAL A 39 -10.84 3.80 3.50
N VAL A 40 -10.78 5.11 3.74
CA VAL A 40 -9.59 5.92 3.48
C VAL A 40 -8.42 5.50 4.36
N LEU A 41 -8.67 5.29 5.66
CA LEU A 41 -7.65 4.85 6.61
C LEU A 41 -7.07 3.47 6.25
N MET A 42 -7.92 2.52 5.84
CA MET A 42 -7.45 1.21 5.38
C MET A 42 -6.60 1.33 4.12
N GLY A 43 -6.99 2.19 3.17
CA GLY A 43 -6.17 2.47 1.99
C GLY A 43 -4.78 2.98 2.36
N TRP A 44 -4.70 3.96 3.27
CA TRP A 44 -3.42 4.48 3.76
C TRP A 44 -2.63 3.46 4.55
N ALA A 45 -3.28 2.65 5.39
CA ALA A 45 -2.63 1.63 6.19
C ALA A 45 -1.99 0.54 5.31
N ILE A 46 -2.70 0.07 4.28
CA ILE A 46 -2.18 -0.92 3.33
C ILE A 46 -1.00 -0.33 2.57
N SER A 47 -1.13 0.86 1.99
CA SER A 47 -0.02 1.49 1.26
C SER A 47 1.19 1.79 2.15
N GLY A 48 0.96 2.15 3.41
CA GLY A 48 2.02 2.35 4.39
C GLY A 48 2.74 1.04 4.75
N LEU A 49 1.98 -0.05 4.91
CA LEU A 49 2.53 -1.38 5.17
C LEU A 49 3.35 -1.89 3.98
N ASP A 50 2.81 -1.80 2.77
CA ASP A 50 3.51 -2.22 1.54
C ASP A 50 4.85 -1.50 1.42
N LYS A 51 4.87 -0.18 1.67
CA LYS A 51 6.10 0.60 1.67
C LYS A 51 7.08 0.14 2.75
N ALA A 52 6.61 -0.08 3.98
CA ALA A 52 7.47 -0.53 5.07
C ALA A 52 8.04 -1.93 4.83
N LEU A 53 7.27 -2.82 4.21
CA LEU A 53 7.74 -4.14 3.80
C LEU A 53 8.77 -4.05 2.68
N GLN A 54 8.52 -3.21 1.68
CA GLN A 54 9.44 -3.00 0.57
C GLN A 54 10.77 -2.39 1.06
N ASP A 55 10.71 -1.40 1.94
CA ASP A 55 11.90 -0.82 2.59
C ASP A 55 12.67 -1.89 3.39
N SER A 56 11.96 -2.79 4.09
CA SER A 56 12.56 -3.90 4.85
C SER A 56 13.25 -4.93 3.95
N ILE A 57 12.67 -5.25 2.79
CA ILE A 57 13.26 -6.16 1.80
C ILE A 57 14.45 -5.49 1.12
N ASN A 58 14.36 -4.19 0.83
CA ASN A 58 15.43 -3.43 0.18
C ASN A 58 16.68 -3.32 1.06
N LEU A 59 16.54 -3.34 2.39
CA LEU A 59 17.66 -3.47 3.32
C LEU A 59 18.40 -4.82 3.21
N ILE A 60 17.70 -5.88 2.81
CA ILE A 60 18.29 -7.20 2.53
C ILE A 60 18.95 -7.24 1.13
N GLY A 61 18.66 -6.24 0.29
CA GLY A 61 19.26 -5.99 -1.00
C GLY A 61 18.39 -6.47 -2.15
N GLU A 62 17.60 -5.57 -2.73
CA GLU A 62 16.82 -5.79 -3.97
C GLU A 62 17.74 -6.02 -5.18
N ASP A 63 18.98 -5.52 -5.11
CA ASP A 63 19.97 -5.50 -6.19
C ASP A 63 21.28 -6.23 -5.80
N MET A 64 21.16 -7.36 -5.09
CA MET A 64 22.32 -8.20 -4.72
C MET A 64 22.37 -9.48 -5.56
N LEU A 65 23.31 -9.53 -6.51
CA LEU A 65 23.67 -10.74 -7.24
C LEU A 65 24.49 -11.68 -6.34
N TYR A 66 23.84 -12.69 -5.75
CA TYR A 66 24.52 -13.73 -4.98
C TYR A 66 25.26 -14.70 -5.91
N ILE A 67 26.59 -14.60 -5.94
CA ILE A 67 27.47 -15.52 -6.66
C ILE A 67 28.06 -16.51 -5.64
N ASP A 68 27.62 -17.77 -5.73
CA ASP A 68 28.14 -18.87 -4.91
C ASP A 68 28.67 -20.00 -5.82
N LYS A 69 29.70 -20.70 -5.32
CA LYS A 69 30.28 -21.90 -5.95
C LYS A 69 29.30 -23.08 -5.88
N PHE A 70 28.45 -23.09 -4.85
CA PHE A 70 27.43 -24.09 -4.65
C PHE A 70 26.17 -23.70 -5.42
N ASP A 71 25.62 -24.67 -6.16
CA ASP A 71 24.43 -24.46 -6.96
C ASP A 71 23.18 -24.61 -6.08
N TRP A 72 22.45 -23.52 -5.87
CA TRP A 72 21.28 -23.49 -5.00
C TRP A 72 20.03 -24.09 -5.67
N SER A 73 20.03 -24.25 -7.01
CA SER A 73 18.88 -24.82 -7.73
C SER A 73 18.79 -26.35 -7.64
N GLY A 74 19.84 -27.00 -7.14
CA GLY A 74 19.96 -28.45 -7.15
C GLY A 74 20.10 -29.03 -8.57
N GLY A 75 20.79 -30.18 -8.69
CA GLY A 75 20.91 -30.90 -9.96
C GLY A 75 22.34 -31.27 -10.39
N LYS A 76 23.36 -30.76 -9.70
CA LYS A 76 24.77 -31.12 -9.96
C LYS A 76 25.32 -32.08 -8.91
N ARG A 77 26.17 -33.01 -9.34
CA ARG A 77 26.81 -34.02 -8.46
C ARG A 77 27.72 -33.32 -7.45
N TRP A 78 27.48 -33.55 -6.15
CA TRP A 78 28.26 -32.96 -5.04
C TRP A 78 29.79 -33.10 -5.19
N LYS A 79 30.24 -34.25 -5.69
CA LYS A 79 31.68 -34.51 -5.94
C LYS A 79 32.29 -33.54 -6.97
N GLU A 80 31.52 -33.09 -7.95
CA GLU A 80 31.98 -32.15 -8.98
C GLU A 80 31.96 -30.71 -8.46
N ILE A 81 30.96 -30.35 -7.66
CA ILE A 81 30.86 -29.03 -7.04
C ILE A 81 32.01 -28.80 -6.05
N ARG A 82 32.36 -29.83 -5.25
CA ARG A 82 33.48 -29.76 -4.29
C ARG A 82 34.82 -29.44 -4.96
N ASN A 83 35.06 -29.98 -6.15
CA ASN A 83 36.33 -29.84 -6.86
C ASN A 83 36.43 -28.58 -7.74
N ARG A 84 35.39 -27.74 -7.82
CA ARG A 84 35.48 -26.45 -8.55
C ARG A 84 36.48 -25.52 -7.85
N LYS A 85 37.11 -24.60 -8.59
CA LYS A 85 37.91 -23.52 -8.00
C LYS A 85 37.00 -22.52 -7.30
N ASP A 86 37.51 -21.89 -6.24
CA ASP A 86 36.79 -20.82 -5.54
C ASP A 86 36.72 -19.57 -6.41
N ILE A 87 35.62 -18.84 -6.28
CA ILE A 87 35.33 -17.66 -7.09
C ILE A 87 36.18 -16.51 -6.57
N THR A 88 36.97 -15.90 -7.44
CA THR A 88 37.84 -14.78 -7.04
C THR A 88 37.08 -13.46 -7.15
N TYR A 89 37.31 -12.53 -6.23
CA TYR A 89 36.68 -11.20 -6.22
C TYR A 89 36.80 -10.44 -7.55
N GLN A 90 37.92 -10.59 -8.26
CA GLN A 90 38.16 -10.00 -9.58
C GLN A 90 37.18 -10.52 -10.65
N GLN A 91 36.78 -11.80 -10.58
CA GLN A 91 35.83 -12.41 -11.50
C GLN A 91 34.39 -11.99 -11.20
N ALA A 92 34.05 -11.83 -9.92
CA ALA A 92 32.74 -11.33 -9.50
C ALA A 92 32.50 -9.88 -9.94
N LYS A 93 33.56 -9.06 -10.07
CA LYS A 93 33.48 -7.65 -10.49
C LYS A 93 33.48 -7.45 -12.02
N GLN A 94 33.71 -8.51 -12.80
CA GLN A 94 33.74 -8.47 -14.27
C GLN A 94 32.41 -8.83 -14.94
N LEU A 95 31.42 -9.28 -14.15
CA LEU A 95 30.03 -9.48 -14.56
C LEU A 95 29.25 -8.16 -14.42
#